data_AF-A0A4P0Y9W3-F1
#
_entry.id   AF-A0A4P0Y9W3-F1
#
_cell.length_a   1.000
_cell.length_b   1.000
_cell.length_c   1.000
_cell.angle_alpha   90.00
_cell.angle_beta   90.00
_cell.angle_gamma   90.00
#
_symmetry.space_group_name_H-M   'P 1'
#
loop_
_entity.id
_entity.type
_entity.pdbx_description
1 polymer ?
#
loop_
_entity_poly.entity_id
_entity_poly.type
_entity_poly.pdbx_seq_one_letter_code
_entity_poly.pdbx_strand_id
1 'polypeptide(L)'
;MDDQQRILIRQLARSWLWRSELPTWLLIVTVYGGWFACVAGWRTLGLFPATLLLIWFTAWYMSLQHELIHGHPTRLAWFNQLLGTLPLAVWYPYGVYRDSHLAHHRNHLLTHPEDDPESYYVTAESWQRFSAWQRRLIHLRNTFWGRLLLAPMMDIIHTLNSALRAFHEGDRRAIAMWSLHLLLLTGLLTWMAAQGFSPLWFVLAVSYPALALTKSTLFSRTPRRG
;
A
#
# COMPACT_ATOMS: atom_id res chain seq x y z
N MET A 1 21.78 -17.90 -0.92
CA MET A 1 21.49 -16.66 -1.65
C MET A 1 22.84 -16.07 -2.03
N ASP A 2 23.17 -16.17 -3.32
CA ASP A 2 24.53 -16.21 -3.87
C ASP A 2 25.23 -14.83 -3.85
N ASP A 3 26.50 -14.79 -3.43
CA ASP A 3 27.26 -13.55 -3.24
C ASP A 3 27.53 -12.80 -4.55
N GLN A 4 27.57 -13.53 -5.68
CA GLN A 4 27.64 -12.94 -7.01
C GLN A 4 26.41 -12.07 -7.32
N GLN A 5 25.22 -12.49 -6.89
CA GLN A 5 23.97 -11.76 -7.10
C GLN A 5 23.98 -10.43 -6.33
N ARG A 6 24.56 -10.41 -5.11
CA ARG A 6 24.70 -9.21 -4.28
C ARG A 6 25.69 -8.20 -4.88
N ILE A 7 26.78 -8.68 -5.46
CA ILE A 7 27.78 -7.83 -6.12
C ILE A 7 27.18 -7.22 -7.40
N LEU A 8 26.44 -8.01 -8.17
CA LEU A 8 25.77 -7.55 -9.39
C LEU A 8 24.70 -6.49 -9.07
N ILE A 9 23.89 -6.70 -8.03
CA ILE A 9 22.92 -5.70 -7.53
C ILE A 9 23.64 -4.42 -7.08
N ARG A 10 24.78 -4.53 -6.39
CA ARG A 10 25.57 -3.36 -5.95
C ARG A 10 26.21 -2.61 -7.11
N GLN A 11 26.64 -3.30 -8.17
CA GLN A 11 27.17 -2.68 -9.39
C GLN A 11 26.07 -2.02 -10.21
N LEU A 12 24.91 -2.67 -10.37
CA LEU A 12 23.73 -2.08 -11.01
C LEU A 12 23.27 -0.85 -10.24
N ALA A 13 23.17 -0.91 -8.91
CA ALA A 13 22.81 0.24 -8.05
C ALA A 13 23.79 1.42 -8.14
N ARG A 14 25.03 1.20 -8.60
CA ARG A 14 26.03 2.27 -8.87
C ARG A 14 25.96 2.81 -10.30
N SER A 15 25.21 2.19 -11.20
CA SER A 15 25.07 2.66 -12.57
C SER A 15 24.27 3.96 -12.63
N TRP A 16 24.58 4.81 -13.60
CA TRP A 16 23.93 6.10 -13.83
C TRP A 16 22.40 5.99 -13.93
N LEU A 17 21.89 4.85 -14.42
CA LEU A 17 20.47 4.50 -14.49
C LEU A 17 19.78 4.46 -13.11
N TRP A 18 20.47 4.06 -12.04
CA TRP A 18 19.93 4.05 -10.67
C TRP A 18 20.07 5.39 -9.93
N ARG A 19 20.94 6.29 -10.42
CA ARG A 19 20.98 7.71 -10.00
C ARG A 19 19.98 8.58 -10.76
N SER A 20 19.43 8.06 -11.85
CA SER A 20 18.40 8.70 -12.65
C SER A 20 17.04 8.30 -12.09
N GLU A 21 16.04 9.17 -12.19
CA GLU A 21 14.63 8.88 -11.83
C GLU A 21 13.96 7.88 -12.80
N LEU A 22 14.73 7.34 -13.76
CA LEU A 22 14.32 6.40 -14.80
C LEU A 22 13.74 5.08 -14.28
N PRO A 23 14.25 4.44 -13.20
CA PRO A 23 13.67 3.23 -12.65
C PRO A 23 12.24 3.45 -12.18
N THR A 24 11.95 4.57 -11.52
CA THR A 24 10.60 4.92 -11.07
C THR A 24 9.70 5.25 -12.25
N TRP A 25 10.20 5.93 -13.30
CA TRP A 25 9.42 6.12 -14.55
C TRP A 25 9.07 4.80 -15.23
N LEU A 26 10.03 3.88 -15.35
CA LEU A 26 9.79 2.56 -15.91
C LEU A 26 8.80 1.76 -15.06
N LEU A 27 8.90 1.88 -13.73
CA LEU A 27 7.96 1.27 -12.79
C LEU A 27 6.55 1.82 -12.99
N ILE A 28 6.38 3.14 -13.11
CA ILE A 28 5.09 3.79 -13.40
C ILE A 28 4.50 3.20 -14.68
N VAL A 29 5.24 3.22 -15.79
CA VAL A 29 4.75 2.71 -17.08
C VAL A 29 4.39 1.22 -17.00
N THR A 30 5.22 0.43 -16.34
CA THR A 30 4.99 -1.02 -16.18
C THR A 30 3.76 -1.32 -15.34
N VAL A 31 3.60 -0.62 -14.21
CA VAL A 31 2.46 -0.83 -13.30
C VAL A 31 1.17 -0.35 -13.96
N TYR A 32 1.13 0.88 -14.47
CA TYR A 32 -0.08 1.41 -15.09
C TYR A 32 -0.44 0.66 -16.38
N GLY A 33 0.53 0.51 -17.28
CA GLY A 33 0.32 -0.20 -18.55
C GLY A 33 -0.08 -1.65 -18.32
N GLY A 34 0.65 -2.36 -17.45
CA GLY A 34 0.36 -3.76 -17.12
C GLY A 34 -1.00 -3.94 -16.45
N TRP A 35 -1.36 -3.09 -15.50
CA TRP A 35 -2.64 -3.17 -14.81
C TRP A 35 -3.81 -2.94 -15.77
N PHE A 36 -3.78 -1.85 -16.55
CA PHE A 36 -4.86 -1.54 -17.49
C PHE A 36 -4.95 -2.55 -18.63
N ALA A 37 -3.82 -3.01 -19.18
CA ALA A 37 -3.79 -4.06 -20.20
C ALA A 37 -4.35 -5.39 -19.66
N CYS A 38 -4.08 -5.72 -18.39
CA CYS A 38 -4.60 -6.92 -17.76
C CYS A 38 -6.12 -6.85 -17.59
N VAL A 39 -6.67 -5.71 -17.17
CA VAL A 39 -8.13 -5.53 -17.10
C VAL A 39 -8.74 -5.54 -18.50
N ALA A 40 -8.17 -4.86 -19.50
CA ALA A 40 -8.74 -4.84 -20.85
C ALA A 40 -8.65 -6.22 -21.54
N GLY A 41 -7.56 -6.96 -21.31
CA GLY A 41 -7.28 -8.28 -21.88
C GLY A 41 -7.75 -9.47 -21.01
N TRP A 42 -8.56 -9.25 -19.98
CA TRP A 42 -8.88 -10.32 -19.02
C TRP A 42 -9.57 -11.52 -19.66
N ARG A 43 -10.36 -11.31 -20.72
CA ARG A 43 -11.07 -12.39 -21.44
C ARG A 43 -10.14 -13.31 -22.21
N THR A 44 -9.04 -12.78 -22.75
CA THR A 44 -8.04 -13.58 -23.47
C THR A 44 -7.09 -14.27 -22.52
N LEU A 45 -6.75 -13.62 -21.40
CA LEU A 45 -5.94 -14.23 -20.34
C LEU A 45 -6.69 -15.32 -19.58
N GLY A 46 -8.00 -15.10 -19.34
CA GLY A 46 -8.80 -15.89 -18.41
C GLY A 46 -8.80 -15.28 -17.00
N LEU A 47 -9.88 -15.55 -16.25
CA LEU A 47 -10.13 -14.89 -14.95
C LEU A 47 -9.00 -15.13 -13.93
N PHE A 48 -8.50 -16.37 -13.83
CA PHE A 48 -7.48 -16.74 -12.86
C PHE A 48 -6.12 -16.05 -13.07
N PRO A 49 -5.47 -16.17 -14.25
CA PRO A 49 -4.20 -15.47 -14.49
C PRO A 49 -4.36 -13.94 -14.48
N ALA A 50 -5.50 -13.41 -14.95
CA ALA A 50 -5.79 -11.98 -14.82
C ALA A 50 -5.85 -11.56 -13.34
N THR A 51 -6.51 -12.34 -12.48
CA THR A 51 -6.56 -12.07 -11.03
C THR A 51 -5.16 -12.05 -10.41
N LEU A 52 -4.30 -13.03 -10.72
CA LEU A 52 -2.92 -13.08 -10.18
C LEU A 52 -2.07 -11.89 -10.64
N LEU A 53 -2.15 -11.53 -11.92
CA LEU A 53 -1.43 -10.38 -12.47
C LEU A 53 -1.93 -9.07 -11.86
N LEU A 54 -3.25 -8.92 -11.69
CA LEU A 54 -3.81 -7.74 -11.03
C LEU A 54 -3.40 -7.64 -9.57
N ILE A 55 -3.33 -8.76 -8.83
CA ILE A 55 -2.79 -8.77 -7.47
C ILE A 55 -1.34 -8.29 -7.48
N TRP A 56 -0.52 -8.81 -8.40
CA TRP A 56 0.89 -8.44 -8.55
C TRP A 56 1.06 -6.95 -8.85
N PHE A 57 0.37 -6.43 -9.87
CA PHE A 57 0.44 -5.01 -10.23
C PHE A 57 -0.11 -4.09 -9.14
N THR A 58 -1.18 -4.49 -8.46
CA THR A 58 -1.74 -3.72 -7.33
C THR A 58 -0.77 -3.71 -6.14
N ALA A 59 -0.08 -4.82 -5.88
CA ALA A 59 0.98 -4.88 -4.86
C ALA A 59 2.17 -3.95 -5.22
N TRP A 60 2.61 -3.99 -6.48
CA TRP A 60 3.65 -3.10 -7.00
C TRP A 60 3.21 -1.64 -6.98
N TYR A 61 1.95 -1.35 -7.24
CA TYR A 61 1.40 0.00 -7.16
C TYR A 61 1.55 0.61 -5.77
N MET A 62 1.30 -0.16 -4.71
CA MET A 62 1.52 0.33 -3.34
C MET A 62 3.01 0.59 -3.05
N SER A 63 3.92 -0.23 -3.59
CA SER A 63 5.36 0.06 -3.53
C SER A 63 5.72 1.33 -4.30
N LEU A 64 5.14 1.54 -5.48
CA LEU A 64 5.31 2.77 -6.25
C LEU A 64 4.80 3.98 -5.46
N GLN A 65 3.64 3.90 -4.82
CA GLN A 65 3.13 4.99 -3.96
C GLN A 65 4.12 5.36 -2.86
N HIS A 66 4.81 4.38 -2.26
CA HIS A 66 5.86 4.62 -1.28
C HIS A 66 7.03 5.41 -1.87
N GLU A 67 7.51 5.07 -3.08
CA GLU A 67 8.55 5.84 -3.78
C GLU A 67 8.08 7.26 -4.10
N LEU A 68 6.82 7.42 -4.52
CA LEU A 68 6.23 8.73 -4.84
C LEU A 68 6.22 9.67 -3.62
N ILE A 69 5.93 9.13 -2.43
CA ILE A 69 5.92 9.89 -1.17
C ILE A 69 7.32 10.41 -0.82
N HIS A 70 8.37 9.67 -1.16
CA HIS A 70 9.75 10.10 -0.93
C HIS A 70 10.27 11.12 -1.94
N GLY A 71 9.44 11.56 -2.90
CA GLY A 71 9.82 12.61 -3.84
C GLY A 71 10.41 12.11 -5.16
N HIS A 72 10.19 10.83 -5.49
CA HIS A 72 10.51 10.28 -6.82
C HIS A 72 9.23 10.22 -7.69
N PRO A 73 9.29 10.30 -9.03
CA PRO A 73 10.46 10.59 -9.84
C PRO A 73 10.76 12.09 -9.94
N THR A 74 9.94 12.97 -9.35
CA THR A 74 10.11 14.43 -9.49
C THR A 74 10.20 15.13 -8.14
N ARG A 75 10.97 16.21 -8.07
CA ARG A 75 11.02 17.08 -6.88
C ARG A 75 9.69 17.78 -6.58
N LEU A 76 8.73 17.73 -7.50
CA LEU A 76 7.43 18.38 -7.38
C LEU A 76 6.43 17.44 -6.70
N ALA A 77 6.23 17.63 -5.39
CA ALA A 77 5.34 16.79 -4.59
C ALA A 77 3.91 16.69 -5.15
N TRP A 78 3.38 17.77 -5.73
CA TRP A 78 2.03 17.76 -6.32
C TRP A 78 1.94 16.86 -7.56
N PHE A 79 3.02 16.75 -8.33
CA PHE A 79 3.05 15.93 -9.54
C PHE A 79 3.17 14.45 -9.17
N ASN A 80 4.03 14.11 -8.21
CA ASN A 80 4.10 12.74 -7.68
C ASN A 80 2.78 12.33 -7.03
N GLN A 81 2.12 13.25 -6.34
CA GLN A 81 0.79 13.01 -5.80
C GLN A 81 -0.20 12.68 -6.92
N LEU A 82 -0.22 13.43 -8.02
CA LEU A 82 -1.08 13.13 -9.17
C LEU A 82 -0.84 11.70 -9.69
N LEU A 83 0.42 11.30 -9.83
CA LEU A 83 0.80 9.94 -10.24
C LEU A 83 0.38 8.84 -9.26
N GLY A 84 0.14 9.17 -7.99
CA GLY A 84 -0.29 8.23 -6.95
C GLY A 84 -1.78 8.32 -6.59
N THR A 85 -2.53 9.25 -7.20
CA THR A 85 -3.92 9.55 -6.83
C THR A 85 -4.90 8.51 -7.39
N LEU A 86 -4.53 7.74 -8.42
CA LEU A 86 -5.44 6.75 -8.98
C LEU A 86 -5.68 5.60 -7.98
N PRO A 87 -6.94 5.20 -7.72
CA PRO A 87 -7.25 4.29 -6.62
C PRO A 87 -7.12 2.80 -7.03
N LEU A 88 -5.98 2.40 -7.61
CA LEU A 88 -5.74 1.00 -8.00
C LEU A 88 -5.75 0.04 -6.80
N ALA A 89 -5.35 0.52 -5.62
CA ALA A 89 -5.40 -0.25 -4.38
C ALA A 89 -6.74 -0.18 -3.64
N VAL A 90 -7.72 0.61 -4.12
CA VAL A 90 -9.08 0.81 -3.57
C VAL A 90 -9.15 1.48 -2.19
N TRP A 91 -8.41 0.97 -1.21
CA TRP A 91 -8.73 1.13 0.21
C TRP A 91 -8.45 2.50 0.81
N TYR A 92 -7.39 3.19 0.38
CA TYR A 92 -6.98 4.48 0.96
C TYR A 92 -6.60 5.51 -0.12
N PRO A 93 -7.01 6.78 0.06
CA PRO A 93 -6.49 7.90 -0.72
C PRO A 93 -4.98 8.06 -0.53
N TYR A 94 -4.29 8.51 -1.59
CA TYR A 94 -2.85 8.79 -1.54
C TYR A 94 -2.46 9.72 -0.39
N GLY A 95 -3.25 10.76 -0.11
CA GLY A 95 -2.96 11.70 0.97
C GLY A 95 -3.03 11.06 2.36
N VAL A 96 -3.99 10.17 2.61
CA VAL A 96 -4.07 9.41 3.88
C VAL A 96 -2.84 8.53 4.03
N TYR A 97 -2.45 7.81 2.98
CA TYR A 97 -1.26 6.97 2.99
C TYR A 97 0.04 7.77 3.20
N ARG A 98 0.17 8.90 2.50
CA ARG A 98 1.30 9.82 2.67
C ARG A 98 1.39 10.34 4.10
N ASP A 99 0.28 10.81 4.65
CA ASP A 99 0.27 11.46 5.96
C ASP A 99 0.53 10.44 7.08
N SER A 100 -0.02 9.21 6.97
CA SER A 100 0.32 8.11 7.87
C SER A 100 1.79 7.71 7.77
N HIS A 101 2.33 7.68 6.55
CA HIS A 101 3.73 7.31 6.31
C HIS A 101 4.70 8.38 6.83
N LEU A 102 4.40 9.66 6.63
CA LEU A 102 5.19 10.76 7.15
C LEU A 102 5.11 10.84 8.69
N ALA A 103 3.95 10.55 9.28
CA ALA A 103 3.82 10.43 10.72
C ALA A 103 4.71 9.30 11.26
N HIS A 104 4.71 8.14 10.59
CA HIS A 104 5.60 7.03 10.92
C HIS A 104 7.08 7.44 10.88
N HIS A 105 7.55 8.14 9.83
CA HIS A 105 8.95 8.61 9.76
C HIS A 105 9.30 9.65 10.82
N ARG A 106 8.37 10.53 11.19
CA ARG A 106 8.57 11.48 12.30
C ARG A 106 8.69 10.75 13.64
N ASN A 107 7.88 9.70 13.83
CA ASN A 107 7.88 8.90 15.05
C ASN A 107 9.09 7.95 15.11
N HIS A 108 9.66 7.52 13.99
CA HIS A 108 10.85 6.65 13.95
C HIS A 108 12.14 7.35 14.45
N LEU A 109 12.15 8.67 14.56
CA LEU A 109 13.21 9.46 15.23
C LEU A 109 13.06 9.49 16.76
N LEU A 110 11.89 9.09 17.28
CA LEU A 110 11.61 8.94 18.70
C LEU A 110 11.58 7.44 18.99
N THR A 111 12.41 6.97 19.90
CA THR A 111 12.60 5.56 20.28
C THR A 111 11.39 5.00 21.05
N HIS A 112 10.18 5.18 20.54
CA HIS A 112 8.92 4.87 21.20
C HIS A 112 8.02 4.04 20.27
N PRO A 113 8.03 2.70 20.44
CA PRO A 113 7.26 1.74 19.63
C PRO A 113 5.74 1.96 19.63
N GLU A 114 5.23 2.73 20.59
CA GLU A 114 3.80 2.99 20.80
C GLU A 114 3.11 3.83 19.71
N ASP A 115 3.85 4.68 18.99
CA ASP A 115 3.26 5.63 18.04
C ASP A 115 3.34 5.19 16.57
N ASP A 116 3.76 3.94 16.34
CA ASP A 116 3.87 3.36 15.02
C ASP A 116 2.80 2.27 14.81
N PRO A 117 1.75 2.53 14.01
CA PRO A 117 0.72 1.54 13.71
C PRO A 117 1.25 0.32 12.93
N GLU A 118 2.45 0.43 12.35
CA GLU A 118 3.16 -0.66 11.67
C GLU A 118 4.20 -1.36 12.58
N SER A 119 4.51 -0.81 13.77
CA SER A 119 5.37 -1.48 14.72
C SER A 119 4.59 -2.56 15.45
N TYR A 120 5.13 -3.76 15.39
CA TYR A 120 4.64 -4.90 16.16
C TYR A 120 5.25 -4.95 17.57
N TYR A 121 6.03 -3.93 17.92
CA TYR A 121 6.72 -3.84 19.19
C TYR A 121 5.83 -3.10 20.18
N VAL A 122 5.41 -3.83 21.20
CA VAL A 122 4.71 -3.26 22.35
C VAL A 122 5.74 -3.13 23.46
N THR A 123 5.90 -1.94 24.02
CA THR A 123 6.76 -1.73 25.18
C THR A 123 6.25 -2.53 26.39
N ALA A 124 7.15 -2.99 27.26
CA ALA A 124 6.76 -3.79 28.44
C ALA A 124 5.74 -3.04 29.34
N GLU A 125 5.82 -1.71 29.36
CA GLU A 125 4.93 -0.84 30.12
C GLU A 125 3.51 -0.76 29.52
N SER A 126 3.38 -0.64 28.19
CA SER A 126 2.08 -0.62 27.51
C SER A 126 1.40 -2.00 27.53
N TRP A 127 2.19 -3.09 27.47
CA TRP A 127 1.66 -4.45 27.61
C TRP A 127 0.93 -4.64 28.94
N GLN A 128 1.48 -4.10 30.04
CA GLN A 128 0.85 -4.18 31.36
C GLN A 128 -0.48 -3.43 31.44
N ARG A 129 -0.64 -2.35 30.67
CA ARG A 129 -1.87 -1.54 30.61
C ARG A 129 -2.97 -2.16 29.73
N PHE A 130 -2.63 -3.12 28.88
CA PHE A 130 -3.62 -3.79 28.05
C PHE A 130 -4.47 -4.81 28.82
N SER A 131 -5.77 -4.76 28.56
CA SER A 131 -6.74 -5.76 28.99
C SER A 131 -6.49 -7.13 28.33
N ALA A 132 -7.01 -8.20 28.92
CA ALA A 132 -6.81 -9.57 28.44
C ALA A 132 -7.26 -9.76 26.98
N TRP A 133 -8.32 -9.07 26.55
CA TRP A 133 -8.81 -9.13 25.17
C TRP A 133 -7.89 -8.39 24.20
N GLN A 134 -7.32 -7.24 24.58
CA GLN A 134 -6.36 -6.49 23.77
C GLN A 134 -5.08 -7.30 23.54
N ARG A 135 -4.56 -7.93 24.59
CA ARG A 135 -3.38 -8.83 24.47
C ARG A 135 -3.67 -10.01 23.55
N ARG A 136 -4.86 -10.61 23.65
CA ARG A 136 -5.28 -11.73 22.79
C ARG A 136 -5.43 -11.30 21.33
N LEU A 137 -5.96 -10.09 21.08
CA LEU A 137 -6.05 -9.51 19.75
C LEU A 137 -4.66 -9.24 19.14
N ILE A 138 -3.72 -8.72 19.93
CA ILE A 138 -2.33 -8.51 19.49
C ILE A 138 -1.65 -9.85 19.18
N HIS A 139 -1.84 -10.88 20.00
CA HIS A 139 -1.32 -12.22 19.73
C HIS A 139 -1.91 -12.82 18.45
N LEU A 140 -3.24 -12.73 18.25
CA LEU A 140 -3.91 -13.19 17.04
C LEU A 140 -3.38 -12.43 15.82
N ARG A 141 -3.32 -11.10 15.88
CA ARG A 141 -2.74 -10.24 14.82
C ARG A 141 -1.31 -10.62 14.50
N ASN A 142 -0.51 -11.04 15.49
CA ASN A 142 0.89 -11.41 15.30
C ASN A 142 1.10 -12.81 14.72
N THR A 143 0.05 -13.64 14.59
CA THR A 143 0.12 -14.90 13.85
C THR A 143 0.19 -14.67 12.34
N PHE A 144 0.71 -15.63 11.58
CA PHE A 144 0.76 -15.54 10.11
C PHE A 144 -0.62 -15.24 9.49
N TRP A 145 -1.66 -15.97 9.92
CA TRP A 145 -3.03 -15.77 9.45
C TRP A 145 -3.65 -14.46 9.94
N GLY A 146 -3.35 -14.04 11.17
CA GLY A 146 -3.78 -12.73 11.66
C GLY A 146 -3.12 -11.57 10.90
N ARG A 147 -1.87 -11.71 10.45
CA ARG A 147 -1.23 -10.72 9.58
C ARG A 147 -1.82 -10.70 8.19
N LEU A 148 -2.16 -11.86 7.65
CA LEU A 148 -2.76 -11.97 6.32
C LEU A 148 -4.21 -11.47 6.28
N LEU A 149 -4.95 -11.63 7.38
CA LEU A 149 -6.39 -11.34 7.42
C LEU A 149 -6.74 -10.16 8.33
N LEU A 150 -6.24 -10.11 9.56
CA LEU A 150 -6.66 -9.09 10.54
C LEU A 150 -5.98 -7.74 10.31
N ALA A 151 -4.70 -7.72 9.94
CA ALA A 151 -3.97 -6.45 9.73
C ALA A 151 -4.56 -5.59 8.59
N PRO A 152 -4.81 -6.13 7.37
CA PRO A 152 -5.50 -5.39 6.31
C PRO A 152 -6.88 -4.90 6.74
N MET A 153 -7.63 -5.73 7.47
CA MET A 153 -8.97 -5.37 7.95
C MET A 153 -8.93 -4.20 8.93
N MET A 154 -7.97 -4.18 9.85
CA MET A 154 -7.80 -3.06 10.79
C MET A 154 -7.42 -1.76 10.07
N ASP A 155 -6.56 -1.83 9.06
CA ASP A 155 -6.18 -0.66 8.24
C ASP A 155 -7.39 -0.09 7.48
N ILE A 156 -8.23 -0.97 6.92
CA ILE A 156 -9.49 -0.57 6.26
C ILE A 156 -10.44 0.10 7.25
N ILE A 157 -10.62 -0.46 8.45
CA ILE A 157 -11.48 0.13 9.49
C ILE A 157 -10.95 1.50 9.94
N HIS A 158 -9.65 1.62 10.16
CA HIS A 158 -9.02 2.89 10.54
C HIS A 158 -9.22 3.95 9.45
N THR A 159 -9.08 3.55 8.20
CA THR A 159 -9.27 4.40 7.02
C THR A 159 -10.73 4.84 6.86
N LEU A 160 -11.70 3.96 7.10
CA LEU A 160 -13.12 4.34 7.11
C LEU A 160 -13.44 5.29 8.27
N ASN A 161 -12.86 5.08 9.44
CA ASN A 161 -13.02 5.97 10.58
C ASN A 161 -12.41 7.36 10.32
N SER A 162 -11.28 7.45 9.60
CA SER A 162 -10.69 8.75 9.24
C SER A 162 -11.57 9.52 8.25
N ALA A 163 -12.23 8.83 7.31
CA ALA A 163 -13.26 9.43 6.46
C ALA A 163 -14.41 9.99 7.29
N LEU A 164 -14.98 9.18 8.20
CA LEU A 164 -16.10 9.60 9.06
C LEU A 164 -15.74 10.80 9.95
N ARG A 165 -14.54 10.80 10.54
CA ARG A 165 -14.04 11.93 11.33
C ARG A 165 -13.91 13.20 10.50
N ALA A 166 -13.38 13.11 9.28
CA ALA A 166 -13.28 14.28 8.40
C ALA A 166 -14.64 14.94 8.13
N PHE A 167 -15.70 14.15 7.94
CA PHE A 167 -17.06 14.67 7.80
C PHE A 167 -17.61 15.25 9.11
N HIS A 168 -17.35 14.58 10.24
CA HIS A 168 -17.81 15.04 11.56
C HIS A 168 -17.15 16.36 11.98
N GLU A 169 -15.85 16.49 11.74
CA GLU A 169 -15.04 17.67 12.09
C GLU A 169 -15.13 18.79 11.04
N GLY A 170 -15.73 18.52 9.88
CA GLY A 170 -15.88 19.49 8.80
C GLY A 170 -14.57 19.87 8.10
N ASP A 171 -13.57 18.98 8.10
CA ASP A 171 -12.30 19.21 7.43
C ASP A 171 -12.49 19.18 5.90
N ARG A 172 -12.66 20.36 5.32
CA ARG A 172 -12.88 20.56 3.88
C ARG A 172 -11.78 19.94 3.02
N ARG A 173 -10.52 19.92 3.48
CA ARG A 173 -9.41 19.35 2.72
C ARG A 173 -9.50 17.83 2.68
N ALA A 174 -9.75 17.21 3.84
CA ALA A 174 -9.95 15.77 3.91
C ALA A 174 -11.20 15.33 3.15
N ILE A 175 -12.31 16.07 3.25
CA ILE A 175 -13.53 15.82 2.48
C ILE A 175 -13.26 15.90 0.98
N ALA A 176 -12.55 16.93 0.50
CA ALA A 176 -12.22 17.07 -0.93
C ALA A 176 -11.34 15.91 -1.43
N MET A 177 -10.34 15.50 -0.64
CA MET A 177 -9.50 14.34 -0.95
C MET A 177 -10.32 13.05 -1.04
N TRP A 178 -11.17 12.79 -0.06
CA TRP A 178 -12.05 11.62 -0.05
C TRP A 178 -13.04 11.63 -1.21
N SER A 179 -13.60 12.79 -1.53
CA SER A 179 -14.51 12.96 -2.66
C SER A 179 -13.82 12.69 -3.98
N LEU A 180 -12.58 13.19 -4.18
CA LEU A 180 -11.78 12.91 -5.36
C LEU A 180 -11.44 11.42 -5.47
N HIS A 181 -11.04 10.80 -4.36
CA HIS A 181 -10.75 9.35 -4.33
C HIS A 181 -11.98 8.52 -4.72
N LEU A 182 -13.14 8.81 -4.13
CA LEU A 182 -14.39 8.12 -4.45
C LEU A 182 -14.80 8.34 -5.91
N LEU A 183 -14.69 9.57 -6.41
CA LEU A 183 -14.98 9.88 -7.81
C LEU A 183 -14.10 9.06 -8.76
N LEU A 184 -12.79 9.04 -8.54
CA LEU A 184 -11.85 8.28 -9.35
C LEU A 184 -12.08 6.77 -9.21
N LEU A 185 -12.43 6.30 -8.01
CA LEU A 185 -12.71 4.89 -7.76
C LEU A 185 -13.96 4.45 -8.49
N THR A 186 -15.04 5.24 -8.43
CA THR A 186 -16.26 4.98 -9.20
C THR A 186 -15.96 5.00 -10.70
N GLY A 187 -15.18 5.97 -11.19
CA GLY A 187 -14.75 6.01 -12.60
C GLY A 187 -13.97 4.76 -13.01
N LEU A 188 -13.04 4.30 -12.18
CA LEU A 188 -12.24 3.10 -12.42
C LEU A 188 -13.09 1.83 -12.44
N LEU A 189 -13.98 1.65 -11.46
CA LEU A 189 -14.85 0.48 -11.35
C LEU A 189 -15.90 0.44 -12.46
N THR A 190 -16.45 1.59 -12.87
CA THR A 190 -17.38 1.66 -14.01
C THR A 190 -16.69 1.35 -15.33
N TRP A 191 -15.48 1.87 -15.56
CA TRP A 191 -14.67 1.52 -16.73
C TRP A 191 -14.35 0.01 -16.75
N MET A 192 -13.96 -0.56 -15.62
CA MET A 192 -13.69 -1.99 -15.47
C MET A 192 -14.93 -2.84 -15.76
N ALA A 193 -16.09 -2.44 -15.25
CA ALA A 193 -17.37 -3.08 -15.54
C ALA A 193 -17.71 -3.03 -17.03
N ALA A 194 -17.39 -1.92 -17.72
CA ALA A 194 -17.57 -1.80 -19.17
C ALA A 194 -16.67 -2.76 -19.96
N GLN A 195 -15.49 -3.12 -19.43
CA GLN A 195 -14.66 -4.21 -19.99
C GLN A 195 -15.21 -5.62 -19.68
N GLY A 196 -16.27 -5.71 -18.88
CA GLY A 196 -16.89 -6.95 -18.42
C GLY A 196 -16.18 -7.62 -17.26
N PHE A 197 -15.18 -6.99 -16.64
CA PHE A 197 -14.55 -7.51 -15.43
C PHE A 197 -15.36 -7.08 -14.20
N SER A 198 -15.63 -8.00 -13.28
CA SER A 198 -16.48 -7.72 -12.12
C SER A 198 -15.79 -6.79 -11.12
N PRO A 199 -16.36 -5.60 -10.82
CA PRO A 199 -15.82 -4.70 -9.80
C PRO A 199 -15.79 -5.34 -8.40
N LEU A 200 -16.82 -6.13 -8.06
CA LEU A 200 -16.88 -6.83 -6.78
C LEU A 200 -15.75 -7.87 -6.66
N TRP A 201 -15.47 -8.59 -7.75
CA TRP A 201 -14.36 -9.54 -7.79
C TRP A 201 -13.02 -8.82 -7.62
N PHE A 202 -12.84 -7.67 -8.26
CA PHE A 202 -11.63 -6.86 -8.08
C PHE A 202 -11.42 -6.47 -6.61
N VAL A 203 -12.46 -5.94 -5.95
CA VAL A 203 -12.34 -5.50 -4.54
C VAL A 203 -12.04 -6.67 -3.60
N LEU A 204 -12.67 -7.82 -3.80
CA LEU A 204 -12.53 -8.95 -2.86
C LEU A 204 -11.34 -9.87 -3.18
N ALA A 205 -11.15 -10.23 -4.44
CA ALA A 205 -10.17 -11.22 -4.87
C ALA A 205 -8.85 -10.60 -5.35
N VAL A 206 -8.80 -9.28 -5.58
CA VAL A 206 -7.55 -8.60 -5.99
C VAL A 206 -7.06 -7.62 -4.94
N SER A 207 -7.85 -6.59 -4.59
CA SER A 207 -7.33 -5.51 -3.75
C SER A 207 -7.09 -5.94 -2.31
N TYR A 208 -7.90 -6.87 -1.77
CA TYR A 208 -7.69 -7.41 -0.42
C TYR A 208 -6.42 -8.29 -0.33
N PRO A 209 -6.22 -9.30 -1.20
CA PRO A 209 -4.97 -10.08 -1.19
C PRO A 209 -3.72 -9.24 -1.48
N ALA A 210 -3.81 -8.26 -2.38
CA ALA A 210 -2.70 -7.36 -2.66
C ALA A 210 -2.26 -6.60 -1.39
N LEU A 211 -3.22 -6.02 -0.65
CA LEU A 211 -2.96 -5.34 0.62
C LEU A 211 -2.28 -6.27 1.64
N ALA A 212 -2.76 -7.51 1.75
CA ALA A 212 -2.18 -8.52 2.64
C ALA A 212 -0.73 -8.91 2.24
N LEU A 213 -0.45 -9.02 0.94
CA LEU A 213 0.89 -9.33 0.42
C LEU A 213 1.90 -8.21 0.69
N THR A 214 1.50 -6.96 0.48
CA THR A 214 2.39 -5.81 0.73
C THR A 214 2.76 -5.70 2.21
N LYS A 215 1.82 -5.97 3.12
CA LYS A 215 2.10 -5.97 4.57
C LYS A 215 2.98 -7.14 5.01
N SER A 216 2.89 -8.30 4.36
CA SER A 216 3.71 -9.47 4.70
C SER A 216 5.14 -9.41 4.15
N THR A 217 5.37 -8.74 3.01
CA THR A 217 6.70 -8.63 2.38
C THR A 217 7.63 -7.62 3.06
N LEU A 218 7.10 -6.60 3.75
CA LEU A 218 7.87 -5.66 4.58
C LEU A 218 8.74 -6.39 5.64
N PHE A 219 8.31 -7.58 6.08
CA PHE A 219 9.01 -8.41 7.05
C PHE A 219 10.22 -9.18 6.49
N SER A 220 10.31 -9.40 5.17
CA SER A 220 11.46 -10.13 4.58
C SER A 220 12.78 -9.32 4.62
N ARG A 221 12.71 -8.03 4.96
CA ARG A 221 13.86 -7.13 5.09
C ARG A 221 14.34 -6.91 6.53
N THR A 222 13.69 -7.46 7.54
CA THR A 222 14.19 -7.39 8.93
C THR A 222 15.15 -8.54 9.22
N PRO A 223 16.42 -8.28 9.57
CA PRO A 223 17.32 -9.32 10.03
C PRO A 223 16.80 -9.84 11.37
N ARG A 224 16.57 -11.15 11.46
CA ARG A 224 16.56 -11.84 12.76
C ARG A 224 17.88 -11.51 13.43
N ARG A 225 17.85 -10.72 14.50
CA ARG A 225 18.96 -10.62 15.43
C ARG A 225 18.47 -11.06 16.81
N GLY A 226 19.15 -12.10 17.29
CA GLY A 226 19.42 -12.41 18.70
C GLY A 226 18.20 -12.70 19.54
#